data_AF-A0A8T6ZNA5-F1
#
_entry.id   AF-A0A8T6ZNA5-F1
#
_cell.length_a   1.000
_cell.length_b   1.000
_cell.length_c   1.000
_cell.angle_alpha   90.00
_cell.angle_beta   90.00
_cell.angle_gamma   90.00
#
_symmetry.space_group_name_H-M   'P 1'
#
loop_
_entity.id
_entity.type
_entity.pdbx_description
1 polymer ?
#
loop_
_entity_poly.entity_id
_entity_poly.type
_entity_poly.pdbx_seq_one_letter_code
_entity_poly.pdbx_strand_id
1 'polypeptide(L)'
;MLAKVMVMGVFAAATAHASAMCLATTPADVDDVYGYYVALTNALQSVKTARDEAKAAGLKVQQHFNATELLTGMKYAEGDYECARLYLNGYDKSSNKGITLSAIGVINGVSVLQGEQDRMAKMLEASLNGQQMKEGEQAQALSDINVQVDNAWQMLMVGVVSSSQASPHNDSSGRVDGIVLSPKQRADVMKRLRAIDPAVEHKGDKLPLEASVQILFDYLGDKRLKSFGR
;
A
#
# COMPACT_ATOMS: atom_id res chain seq x y z
N MET A 1 12.93 -28.09 36.55
CA MET A 1 14.22 -28.70 36.17
C MET A 1 14.16 -29.08 34.69
N LEU A 2 15.17 -28.62 33.93
CA LEU A 2 15.67 -29.07 32.62
C LEU A 2 15.45 -30.58 32.36
N ALA A 3 15.30 -31.13 31.14
CA ALA A 3 15.46 -30.66 29.76
C ALA A 3 15.00 -31.74 28.74
N LYS A 4 14.83 -31.30 27.47
CA LYS A 4 15.11 -31.98 26.19
C LYS A 4 14.38 -33.28 25.82
N VAL A 5 13.68 -33.25 24.68
CA VAL A 5 14.13 -33.96 23.45
C VAL A 5 13.86 -33.09 22.22
N MET A 6 14.94 -32.85 21.48
CA MET A 6 15.02 -32.26 20.14
C MET A 6 15.01 -33.43 19.15
N VAL A 7 14.18 -33.39 18.10
CA VAL A 7 14.46 -34.14 16.87
C VAL A 7 14.23 -33.21 15.68
N MET A 8 15.33 -33.04 14.95
CA MET A 8 15.48 -32.30 13.72
C MET A 8 14.65 -32.92 12.59
N GLY A 9 14.00 -32.06 11.81
CA GLY A 9 13.52 -32.33 10.46
C GLY A 9 13.83 -31.10 9.61
N VAL A 10 14.80 -31.24 8.72
CA VAL A 10 15.43 -30.19 7.93
C VAL A 10 14.76 -30.13 6.55
N PHE A 11 14.60 -28.90 6.06
CA PHE A 11 14.23 -28.41 4.72
C PHE A 11 12.76 -28.18 4.34
N ALA A 12 12.60 -26.93 3.86
CA ALA A 12 11.72 -26.49 2.78
C ALA A 12 10.23 -26.31 3.11
N ALA A 13 9.95 -25.19 3.76
CA ALA A 13 9.29 -24.14 2.99
C ALA A 13 10.06 -22.85 3.25
N ALA A 14 10.87 -22.43 2.28
CA ALA A 14 10.97 -21.01 2.03
C ALA A 14 9.51 -20.58 1.80
N THR A 15 8.84 -20.10 2.84
CA THR A 15 7.68 -19.26 2.61
C THR A 15 8.22 -18.17 1.72
N ALA A 16 7.61 -18.03 0.54
CA ALA A 16 7.99 -17.01 -0.42
C ALA A 16 7.73 -15.64 0.24
N HIS A 17 8.64 -15.23 1.11
CA HIS A 17 8.70 -13.91 1.67
C HIS A 17 9.67 -13.21 0.75
N ALA A 18 9.14 -12.87 -0.41
CA ALA A 18 9.73 -11.84 -1.22
C ALA A 18 9.58 -10.56 -0.40
N SER A 19 10.46 -10.35 0.57
CA SER A 19 11.00 -9.01 0.79
C SER A 19 11.72 -8.67 -0.53
N ALA A 20 10.93 -8.35 -1.55
CA ALA A 20 11.43 -7.89 -2.82
C ALA A 20 12.26 -6.67 -2.44
N MET A 21 13.58 -6.75 -2.61
CA MET A 21 14.47 -5.61 -2.39
C MET A 21 13.79 -4.40 -3.00
N CYS A 22 13.53 -3.35 -2.21
CA CYS A 22 12.78 -2.22 -2.71
C CYS A 22 13.53 -1.63 -3.90
N LEU A 23 13.03 -1.85 -5.12
CA LEU A 23 13.63 -1.35 -6.36
C LEU A 23 13.15 0.07 -6.66
N ALA A 24 12.84 0.85 -5.62
CA ALA A 24 12.47 2.24 -5.76
C ALA A 24 13.66 3.03 -6.31
N THR A 25 13.52 3.50 -7.54
CA THR A 25 14.50 4.38 -8.19
C THR A 25 14.05 5.83 -8.04
N THR A 26 15.00 6.75 -7.84
CA THR A 26 14.71 8.17 -7.92
C THR A 26 14.10 8.51 -9.29
N PRO A 27 12.96 9.22 -9.35
CA PRO A 27 12.35 9.59 -10.62
C PRO A 27 13.30 10.50 -11.42
N ALA A 28 13.47 10.21 -12.71
CA ALA A 28 14.25 11.06 -13.61
C ALA A 28 13.54 12.40 -13.90
N ASP A 29 12.21 12.38 -13.89
CA ASP A 29 11.34 13.53 -14.03
C ASP A 29 10.14 13.34 -13.10
N VAL A 30 9.94 14.28 -12.17
CA VAL A 30 8.83 14.24 -11.20
C VAL A 30 7.50 14.69 -11.81
N ASP A 31 7.53 15.32 -12.99
CA ASP A 31 6.35 15.74 -13.73
C ASP A 31 5.89 14.69 -14.76
N ASP A 32 6.63 13.60 -14.95
CA ASP A 32 6.25 12.50 -15.83
C ASP A 32 5.03 11.75 -15.27
N VAL A 33 3.87 11.99 -15.89
CA VAL A 33 2.58 11.38 -15.51
C VAL A 33 2.62 9.86 -15.62
N TYR A 34 3.31 9.30 -16.62
CA TYR A 34 3.40 7.84 -16.75
C TYR A 34 4.32 7.26 -15.68
N GLY A 35 5.52 7.83 -15.50
CA GLY A 35 6.44 7.49 -14.42
C GLY A 35 5.76 7.54 -13.05
N TYR A 36 4.92 8.54 -12.81
CA TYR A 36 4.13 8.66 -11.60
C TYR A 36 3.14 7.50 -11.42
N TYR A 37 2.34 7.15 -12.43
CA TYR A 37 1.41 6.01 -12.29
C TYR A 37 2.12 4.68 -12.09
N VAL A 38 3.29 4.48 -12.71
CA VAL A 38 4.11 3.30 -12.46
C VAL A 38 4.58 3.27 -11.01
N ALA A 39 5.08 4.39 -10.49
CA ALA A 39 5.47 4.53 -9.09
C ALA A 39 4.29 4.28 -8.12
N LEU A 40 3.14 4.89 -8.40
CA LEU A 40 1.91 4.73 -7.62
C LEU A 40 1.44 3.28 -7.58
N THR A 41 1.37 2.60 -8.72
CA THR A 41 0.96 1.19 -8.75
C THR A 41 1.93 0.27 -8.01
N ASN A 42 3.24 0.51 -8.09
CA ASN A 42 4.22 -0.23 -7.29
C ASN A 42 4.03 0.04 -5.78
N ALA A 43 3.80 1.30 -5.40
CA ALA A 43 3.53 1.66 -4.01
C ALA A 43 2.28 0.97 -3.46
N LEU A 44 1.19 0.97 -4.22
CA LEU A 44 -0.06 0.31 -3.83
C LEU A 44 0.08 -1.21 -3.74
N GLN A 45 0.90 -1.81 -4.61
CA GLN A 45 1.22 -3.23 -4.51
C GLN A 45 1.98 -3.54 -3.22
N SER A 46 2.97 -2.72 -2.83
CA SER A 46 3.68 -2.88 -1.57
C SER A 46 2.76 -2.70 -0.35
N VAL A 47 1.88 -1.69 -0.37
CA VAL A 47 0.85 -1.51 0.67
C VAL A 47 -0.06 -2.73 0.78
N LYS A 48 -0.48 -3.29 -0.36
CA LYS A 48 -1.31 -4.50 -0.39
C LYS A 48 -0.58 -5.69 0.24
N THR A 49 0.67 -5.91 -0.16
CA THR A 49 1.52 -6.99 0.38
C THR A 49 1.66 -6.85 1.90
N ALA A 50 2.01 -5.66 2.41
CA ALA A 50 2.12 -5.38 3.83
C ALA A 50 0.84 -5.78 4.61
N ARG A 51 -0.33 -5.33 4.12
CA ARG A 51 -1.62 -5.63 4.74
C ARG A 51 -1.96 -7.11 4.70
N ASP A 52 -1.80 -7.75 3.54
CA ASP A 52 -2.21 -9.14 3.34
C ASP A 52 -1.29 -10.10 4.12
N GLU A 53 0.01 -9.79 4.24
CA GLU A 53 0.97 -10.51 5.07
C GLU A 53 0.70 -10.33 6.56
N ALA A 54 0.46 -9.10 7.03
CA ALA A 54 0.09 -8.84 8.42
C ALA A 54 -1.19 -9.58 8.83
N LYS A 55 -2.20 -9.60 7.94
CA LYS A 55 -3.44 -10.38 8.14
C LYS A 55 -3.17 -11.88 8.21
N ALA A 56 -2.34 -12.41 7.30
CA ALA A 56 -2.00 -13.83 7.28
C ALA A 56 -1.24 -14.24 8.55
N ALA A 57 -0.30 -13.42 9.02
CA ALA A 57 0.41 -13.64 10.28
C ALA A 57 -0.56 -13.65 11.48
N GLY A 58 -1.48 -12.68 11.55
CA GLY A 58 -2.50 -12.63 12.60
C GLY A 58 -3.42 -13.86 12.64
N LEU A 59 -3.85 -14.37 11.48
CA LEU A 59 -4.68 -15.58 11.38
C LEU A 59 -3.93 -16.84 11.84
N LYS A 60 -2.65 -16.98 11.50
CA LYS A 60 -1.82 -18.12 11.96
C LYS A 60 -1.68 -18.14 13.48
N VAL A 61 -1.50 -16.97 14.09
CA VAL A 61 -1.37 -16.82 15.54
C VAL A 61 -2.64 -17.24 16.28
N GLN A 62 -3.82 -16.99 15.71
CA GLN A 62 -5.10 -17.45 16.28
C GLN A 62 -5.20 -18.99 16.33
N GLN A 63 -4.53 -19.69 15.43
CA GLN A 63 -4.54 -21.17 15.37
C GLN A 63 -3.46 -21.78 16.26
N HIS A 64 -2.25 -21.24 16.22
CA HIS A 64 -1.12 -21.61 17.07
C HIS A 64 -0.30 -20.36 17.39
N PHE A 65 -0.25 -19.96 18.66
CA PHE A 65 0.49 -18.76 19.05
C PHE A 65 1.99 -18.95 18.82
N ASN A 66 2.50 -18.34 17.74
CA ASN A 66 3.93 -18.23 17.44
C ASN A 66 4.32 -16.74 17.39
N ALA A 67 4.85 -16.25 18.51
CA ALA A 67 5.28 -14.87 18.66
C ALA A 67 6.36 -14.45 17.65
N THR A 68 7.27 -15.36 17.30
CA THR A 68 8.34 -15.10 16.33
C THR A 68 7.76 -14.86 14.94
N GLU A 69 6.86 -15.74 14.48
CA GLU A 69 6.21 -15.56 13.17
C GLU A 69 5.40 -14.26 13.10
N LEU A 70 4.70 -13.90 14.17
CA LEU A 70 3.97 -12.65 14.23
C LEU A 70 4.91 -11.45 14.11
N LEU A 71 5.94 -11.37 14.96
CA LEU A 71 6.91 -10.28 14.93
C LEU A 71 7.64 -10.18 13.59
N THR A 72 8.00 -11.32 12.99
CA THR A 72 8.62 -11.36 11.67
C THR A 72 7.68 -10.80 10.60
N GLY A 73 6.41 -11.22 10.57
CA GLY A 73 5.42 -10.68 9.63
C GLY A 73 5.20 -9.17 9.81
N MET A 74 5.19 -8.69 11.06
CA MET A 74 5.05 -7.26 11.35
C MET A 74 6.24 -6.44 10.84
N LYS A 75 7.47 -6.95 10.98
CA LYS A 75 8.69 -6.28 10.48
C LYS A 75 8.79 -6.30 8.95
N TYR A 76 8.30 -7.36 8.29
CA TYR A 76 8.20 -7.36 6.83
C TYR A 76 7.17 -6.35 6.33
N ALA A 77 5.98 -6.30 6.94
CA ALA A 77 4.97 -5.30 6.61
C ALA A 77 5.48 -3.86 6.77
N GLU A 78 6.25 -3.59 7.83
CA GLU A 78 6.91 -2.29 8.02
C GLU A 78 7.86 -1.94 6.85
N GLY A 79 8.69 -2.90 6.41
CA GLY A 79 9.58 -2.72 5.26
C GLY A 79 8.83 -2.48 3.94
N ASP A 80 7.69 -3.12 3.75
CA ASP A 80 6.84 -2.90 2.58
C ASP A 80 6.16 -1.53 2.58
N TYR A 81 5.71 -1.05 3.74
CA TYR A 81 5.21 0.33 3.86
C TYR A 81 6.32 1.36 3.58
N GLU A 82 7.53 1.14 4.09
CA GLU A 82 8.67 1.98 3.76
C GLU A 82 8.94 1.99 2.25
N CYS A 83 8.93 0.81 1.62
CA CYS A 83 9.14 0.71 0.19
C CYS A 83 8.06 1.45 -0.62
N ALA A 84 6.80 1.36 -0.20
CA ALA A 84 5.71 2.08 -0.83
C ALA A 84 5.93 3.61 -0.81
N ARG A 85 6.47 4.15 0.29
CA ARG A 85 6.84 5.57 0.38
C ARG A 85 8.01 5.92 -0.53
N LEU A 86 9.02 5.06 -0.61
CA LEU A 86 10.20 5.29 -1.44
C LEU A 86 9.86 5.39 -2.93
N TYR A 87 8.90 4.61 -3.43
CA TYR A 87 8.44 4.74 -4.83
C TYR A 87 7.87 6.12 -5.14
N LEU A 88 7.23 6.78 -4.17
CA LEU A 88 6.58 8.08 -4.34
C LEU A 88 7.48 9.26 -3.96
N ASN A 89 8.71 9.00 -3.49
CA ASN A 89 9.61 10.03 -3.02
C ASN A 89 9.97 11.03 -4.14
N GLY A 90 9.81 12.32 -3.85
CA GLY A 90 10.09 13.42 -4.78
C GLY A 90 8.89 13.90 -5.59
N TYR A 91 7.84 13.07 -5.76
CA TYR A 91 6.63 13.47 -6.48
C TYR A 91 5.79 14.51 -5.73
N ASP A 92 6.05 14.73 -4.44
CA ASP A 92 5.52 15.86 -3.66
C ASP A 92 6.00 17.22 -4.20
N LYS A 93 7.05 17.25 -5.02
CA LYS A 93 7.65 18.46 -5.62
C LYS A 93 7.26 18.68 -7.08
N SER A 94 6.42 17.81 -7.64
CA SER A 94 5.86 17.95 -8.98
C SER A 94 5.17 19.30 -9.17
N SER A 95 5.27 19.89 -10.36
CA SER A 95 4.50 21.04 -10.79
C SER A 95 3.07 20.66 -11.17
N ASN A 96 2.83 19.39 -11.51
CA ASN A 96 1.49 18.84 -11.70
C ASN A 96 0.79 18.63 -10.34
N LYS A 97 -0.24 19.44 -10.06
CA LYS A 97 -1.01 19.41 -8.81
C LYS A 97 -1.65 18.06 -8.51
N GLY A 98 -2.09 17.32 -9.54
CA GLY A 98 -2.71 16.01 -9.36
C GLY A 98 -1.70 14.98 -8.83
N ILE A 99 -0.48 15.01 -9.36
CA ILE A 99 0.65 14.19 -8.87
C ILE A 99 0.97 14.58 -7.41
N THR A 100 1.16 15.88 -7.13
CA THR A 100 1.53 16.36 -5.79
C THR A 100 0.52 15.96 -4.73
N LEU A 101 -0.77 16.24 -4.96
CA LEU A 101 -1.84 15.93 -4.01
C LEU A 101 -1.96 14.42 -3.79
N SER A 102 -1.83 13.65 -4.87
CA SER A 102 -1.92 12.20 -4.80
C SER A 102 -0.72 11.60 -4.05
N ALA A 103 0.51 12.02 -4.36
CA ALA A 103 1.72 11.59 -3.69
C ALA A 103 1.68 11.91 -2.19
N ILE A 104 1.32 13.14 -1.81
CA ILE A 104 1.18 13.54 -0.39
C ILE A 104 0.14 12.67 0.33
N GLY A 105 -1.04 12.48 -0.27
CA GLY A 105 -2.10 11.69 0.34
C GLY A 105 -1.69 10.23 0.59
N VAL A 106 -1.05 9.60 -0.41
CA VAL A 106 -0.58 8.22 -0.27
C VAL A 106 0.59 8.12 0.70
N ILE A 107 1.61 8.99 0.60
CA ILE A 107 2.76 8.98 1.52
C ILE A 107 2.30 9.16 2.97
N ASN A 108 1.40 10.09 3.24
CA ASN A 108 0.90 10.33 4.60
C ASN A 108 0.09 9.13 5.12
N GLY A 109 -0.83 8.59 4.31
CA GLY A 109 -1.59 7.39 4.69
C GLY A 109 -0.66 6.21 5.00
N VAL A 110 0.32 5.95 4.13
CA VAL A 110 1.29 4.87 4.35
C VAL A 110 2.17 5.11 5.58
N SER A 111 2.58 6.36 5.83
CA SER A 111 3.38 6.70 7.02
C SER A 111 2.63 6.42 8.32
N VAL A 112 1.33 6.70 8.37
CA VAL A 112 0.49 6.39 9.53
C VAL A 112 0.33 4.87 9.68
N LEU A 113 0.07 4.14 8.59
CA LEU A 113 -0.01 2.67 8.63
C LEU A 113 1.28 2.03 9.15
N GLN A 114 2.44 2.51 8.68
CA GLN A 114 3.75 2.09 9.16
C GLN A 114 3.94 2.38 10.66
N GLY A 115 3.59 3.60 11.10
CA GLY A 115 3.73 4.01 12.50
C GLY A 115 2.85 3.19 13.45
N GLU A 116 1.59 2.93 13.09
CA GLU A 116 0.72 2.09 13.92
C GLU A 116 1.12 0.61 13.90
N GLN A 117 1.69 0.12 12.78
CA GLN A 117 2.28 -1.21 12.68
C GLN A 117 3.47 -1.38 13.64
N ASP A 118 4.39 -0.41 13.67
CA ASP A 118 5.52 -0.38 14.61
C ASP A 118 5.03 -0.26 16.07
N ARG A 119 4.03 0.58 16.33
CA ARG A 119 3.40 0.69 17.66
C ARG A 119 2.83 -0.65 18.13
N MET A 120 2.11 -1.38 17.26
CA MET A 120 1.63 -2.72 17.57
C MET A 120 2.78 -3.70 17.83
N ALA A 121 3.86 -3.63 17.05
CA ALA A 121 5.02 -4.52 17.21
C ALA A 121 5.68 -4.29 18.58
N LYS A 122 5.87 -3.02 18.97
CA LYS A 122 6.40 -2.64 20.28
C LYS A 122 5.52 -3.10 21.44
N MET A 123 4.19 -3.00 21.29
CA MET A 123 3.25 -3.53 22.30
C MET A 123 3.38 -5.04 22.46
N LEU A 124 3.54 -5.78 21.35
CA LEU A 124 3.77 -7.22 21.37
C LEU A 124 5.13 -7.56 22.01
N GLU A 125 6.21 -6.89 21.61
CA GLU A 125 7.54 -7.08 22.21
C GLU A 125 7.53 -6.81 23.72
N ALA A 126 6.88 -5.74 24.17
CA ALA A 126 6.72 -5.43 25.59
C ALA A 126 5.96 -6.54 26.34
N SER A 127 4.86 -7.04 25.77
CA SER A 127 4.09 -8.15 26.34
C SER A 127 4.92 -9.43 26.48
N LEU A 128 5.71 -9.77 25.45
CA LEU A 128 6.60 -10.93 25.45
C LEU A 128 7.74 -10.79 26.47
N ASN A 129 8.15 -9.56 26.77
CA ASN A 129 9.13 -9.23 27.82
C ASN A 129 8.51 -9.12 29.23
N GLY A 130 7.24 -9.48 29.40
CA GLY A 130 6.53 -9.44 30.68
C GLY A 130 6.06 -8.05 31.12
N GLN A 131 6.16 -7.04 30.26
CA GLN A 131 5.67 -5.69 30.51
C GLN A 131 4.21 -5.56 30.05
N GLN A 132 3.31 -6.27 30.73
CA GLN A 132 1.88 -6.23 30.40
C GLN A 132 1.22 -4.92 30.87
N MET A 133 0.53 -4.26 29.94
CA MET A 133 -0.37 -3.15 30.22
C MET A 133 -1.59 -3.66 31.00
N LYS A 134 -2.26 -2.76 31.74
CA LYS A 134 -3.57 -3.09 32.31
C LYS A 134 -4.58 -3.27 31.17
N GLU A 135 -5.56 -4.14 31.37
CA GLU A 135 -6.58 -4.45 30.35
C GLU A 135 -7.25 -3.20 29.77
N GLY A 136 -7.66 -2.24 30.62
CA GLY A 136 -8.27 -0.99 30.16
C GLY A 136 -7.31 -0.09 29.35
N GLU A 137 -6.03 -0.05 29.70
CA GLU A 137 -5.01 0.70 28.95
C GLU A 137 -4.73 0.03 27.60
N GLN A 138 -4.72 -1.30 27.57
CA GLN A 138 -4.56 -2.08 26.34
C GLN A 138 -5.76 -1.87 25.40
N ALA A 139 -6.99 -1.93 25.91
CA ALA A 139 -8.20 -1.70 25.12
C ALA A 139 -8.22 -0.29 24.52
N GLN A 140 -7.87 0.74 25.30
CA GLN A 140 -7.76 2.11 24.79
C GLN A 140 -6.69 2.21 23.68
N ALA A 141 -5.50 1.65 23.91
CA ALA A 141 -4.42 1.70 22.93
C ALA A 141 -4.80 1.02 21.60
N LEU A 142 -5.46 -0.15 21.66
CA LEU A 142 -5.94 -0.84 20.47
C LEU A 142 -7.06 -0.07 19.77
N SER A 143 -7.97 0.57 20.52
CA SER A 143 -9.00 1.43 19.95
C SER A 143 -8.39 2.62 19.22
N ASP A 144 -7.39 3.28 19.81
CA ASP A 144 -6.70 4.41 19.19
C ASP A 144 -6.00 3.98 17.89
N ILE A 145 -5.30 2.84 17.92
CA ILE A 145 -4.65 2.25 16.73
C ILE A 145 -5.68 2.03 15.62
N ASN A 146 -6.82 1.41 15.92
CA ASN A 146 -7.85 1.12 14.92
C ASN A 146 -8.38 2.40 14.26
N VAL A 147 -8.65 3.44 15.04
CA VAL A 147 -9.09 4.74 14.50
C VAL A 147 -8.03 5.36 13.58
N GLN A 148 -6.75 5.31 13.96
CA GLN A 148 -5.68 5.85 13.13
C GLN A 148 -5.48 5.04 11.85
N VAL A 149 -5.57 3.71 11.91
CA VAL A 149 -5.51 2.83 10.74
C VAL A 149 -6.66 3.12 9.78
N ASP A 150 -7.89 3.28 10.28
CA ASP A 150 -9.05 3.62 9.44
C ASP A 150 -8.88 4.98 8.76
N ASN A 151 -8.43 6.00 9.49
CA ASN A 151 -8.12 7.31 8.94
C ASN A 151 -7.01 7.23 7.87
N ALA A 152 -5.99 6.41 8.10
CA ALA A 152 -4.89 6.22 7.16
C ALA A 152 -5.36 5.59 5.84
N TRP A 153 -6.26 4.61 5.90
CA TRP A 153 -6.88 4.03 4.71
C TRP A 153 -7.72 5.05 3.94
N GLN A 154 -8.44 5.93 4.63
CA GLN A 154 -9.18 7.02 3.99
C GLN A 154 -8.24 8.02 3.30
N MET A 155 -7.14 8.42 3.95
CA MET A 155 -6.13 9.29 3.35
C MET A 155 -5.51 8.67 2.10
N LEU A 156 -5.16 7.38 2.17
CA LEU A 156 -4.64 6.63 1.04
C LEU A 156 -5.64 6.60 -0.12
N MET A 157 -6.91 6.30 0.16
CA MET A 157 -7.96 6.29 -0.85
C MET A 157 -8.11 7.66 -1.52
N VAL A 158 -8.16 8.74 -0.74
CA VAL A 158 -8.23 10.11 -1.28
C VAL A 158 -7.00 10.43 -2.12
N GLY A 159 -5.81 10.04 -1.67
CA GLY A 159 -4.57 10.16 -2.43
C GLY A 159 -4.66 9.46 -3.78
N VAL A 160 -5.00 8.16 -3.80
CA VAL A 160 -5.13 7.37 -5.03
C VAL A 160 -6.17 7.96 -5.97
N VAL A 161 -7.35 8.35 -5.49
CA VAL A 161 -8.39 8.95 -6.32
C VAL A 161 -7.96 10.31 -6.89
N SER A 162 -7.19 11.10 -6.12
CA SER A 162 -6.64 12.37 -6.58
C SER A 162 -5.66 12.21 -7.75
N SER A 163 -5.06 11.02 -7.93
CA SER A 163 -4.21 10.73 -9.09
C SER A 163 -4.97 10.84 -10.42
N SER A 164 -6.30 10.74 -10.43
CA SER A 164 -7.10 11.00 -11.64
C SER A 164 -6.90 12.41 -12.19
N GLN A 165 -6.52 13.37 -11.34
CA GLN A 165 -6.24 14.75 -11.72
C GLN A 165 -4.81 14.94 -12.29
N ALA A 166 -3.95 13.92 -12.22
CA ALA A 166 -2.59 14.00 -12.75
C ALA A 166 -2.55 13.95 -14.28
N SER A 167 -3.58 13.37 -14.91
CA SER A 167 -3.54 12.99 -16.32
C SER A 167 -4.55 13.63 -17.28
N PRO A 168 -5.48 14.53 -16.92
CA PRO A 168 -6.36 15.14 -17.90
C PRO A 168 -5.60 15.86 -19.01
N HIS A 169 -5.99 15.61 -20.26
CA HIS A 169 -5.64 16.44 -21.40
C HIS A 169 -6.79 17.42 -21.65
N ASN A 170 -6.45 18.70 -21.82
CA ASN A 170 -7.40 19.76 -22.12
C ASN A 170 -7.26 20.20 -23.57
N ASP A 171 -8.39 20.38 -24.25
CA ASP A 171 -8.44 20.99 -25.57
C ASP A 171 -8.09 22.49 -25.52
N SER A 172 -8.04 23.14 -26.69
CA SER A 172 -7.74 24.57 -26.79
C SER A 172 -8.78 25.48 -26.10
N SER A 173 -9.96 24.96 -25.78
CA SER A 173 -11.01 25.67 -25.02
C SER A 173 -10.92 25.43 -23.50
N GLY A 174 -9.96 24.61 -23.06
CA GLY A 174 -9.76 24.26 -21.65
C GLY A 174 -10.69 23.13 -21.17
N ARG A 175 -11.40 22.43 -22.07
CA ARG A 175 -12.26 21.30 -21.71
C ARG A 175 -11.47 20.01 -21.75
N VAL A 176 -11.70 19.14 -20.77
CA VAL A 176 -11.09 17.80 -20.74
C VAL A 176 -11.64 16.97 -21.90
N ASP A 177 -10.79 16.59 -22.84
CA ASP A 177 -11.13 15.75 -23.98
C ASP A 177 -10.38 14.40 -24.00
N GLY A 178 -9.46 14.22 -23.05
CA GLY A 178 -8.76 12.95 -22.88
C GLY A 178 -7.77 12.92 -21.73
N ILE A 179 -6.76 12.07 -21.91
CA ILE A 179 -5.73 11.74 -20.94
C ILE A 179 -4.35 11.87 -21.61
N VAL A 180 -3.37 12.44 -20.91
CA VAL A 180 -1.98 12.67 -21.39
C VAL A 180 -1.12 11.39 -21.44
N LEU A 181 -1.72 10.22 -21.25
CA LEU A 181 -1.08 8.92 -21.44
C LEU A 181 -1.29 8.44 -22.88
N SER A 182 -0.26 7.86 -23.48
CA SER A 182 -0.38 7.16 -24.76
C SER A 182 -1.25 5.90 -24.58
N PRO A 183 -1.83 5.34 -25.66
CA PRO A 183 -2.61 4.12 -25.55
C PRO A 183 -1.83 2.96 -24.91
N LYS A 184 -0.51 2.87 -25.18
CA LYS A 184 0.37 1.84 -24.61
C LYS A 184 0.61 2.06 -23.11
N GLN A 185 0.92 3.30 -22.71
CA GLN A 185 1.11 3.66 -21.31
C GLN A 185 -0.15 3.42 -20.49
N ARG A 186 -1.30 3.87 -21.01
CA ARG A 186 -2.61 3.66 -20.41
C ARG A 186 -2.91 2.17 -20.22
N ALA A 187 -2.65 1.35 -21.23
CA ALA A 187 -2.84 -0.10 -21.14
C ALA A 187 -1.90 -0.76 -20.10
N ASP A 188 -0.64 -0.30 -20.00
CA ASP A 188 0.30 -0.80 -19.00
C ASP A 188 -0.15 -0.47 -17.58
N VAL A 189 -0.53 0.79 -17.30
CA VAL A 189 -1.03 1.19 -15.98
C VAL A 189 -2.28 0.40 -15.60
N MET A 190 -3.22 0.22 -16.54
CA MET A 190 -4.42 -0.60 -16.32
C MET A 190 -4.09 -2.06 -16.01
N LYS A 191 -3.06 -2.63 -16.66
CA LYS A 191 -2.58 -3.99 -16.36
C LYS A 191 -2.00 -4.07 -14.95
N ARG A 192 -1.25 -3.07 -14.51
CA ARG A 192 -0.70 -2.99 -13.14
C ARG A 192 -1.80 -2.89 -12.08
N LEU A 193 -2.82 -2.06 -12.32
CA LEU A 193 -3.99 -1.96 -11.43
C LEU A 193 -4.74 -3.30 -11.29
N ARG A 194 -4.89 -4.06 -12.39
CA ARG A 194 -5.45 -5.43 -12.33
C ARG A 194 -4.59 -6.41 -11.54
N ALA A 195 -3.28 -6.22 -11.46
CA ALA A 195 -2.42 -7.08 -10.65
C ALA A 195 -2.64 -6.86 -9.15
N ILE A 196 -2.96 -5.63 -8.75
CA ILE A 196 -3.29 -5.27 -7.37
C ILE A 196 -4.67 -5.83 -7.00
N ASP A 197 -5.65 -5.69 -7.88
CA ASP A 197 -6.99 -6.26 -7.71
C ASP A 197 -7.40 -7.08 -8.95
N PRO A 198 -7.23 -8.42 -8.93
CA PRO A 198 -7.67 -9.28 -10.02
C PRO A 198 -9.17 -9.19 -10.33
N ALA A 199 -9.97 -8.73 -9.36
CA ALA A 199 -11.41 -8.52 -9.49
C ALA A 199 -11.76 -7.03 -9.66
N VAL A 200 -10.85 -6.18 -10.14
CA VAL A 200 -11.05 -4.73 -10.27
C VAL A 200 -12.30 -4.35 -11.08
N GLU A 201 -12.71 -5.20 -12.03
CA GLU A 201 -13.91 -4.98 -12.86
C GLU A 201 -15.23 -5.36 -12.17
N HIS A 202 -15.18 -6.14 -11.07
CA HIS A 202 -16.36 -6.56 -10.32
C HIS A 202 -16.80 -5.45 -9.36
N LYS A 203 -18.06 -5.00 -9.51
CA LYS A 203 -18.67 -4.01 -8.61
C LYS A 203 -19.27 -4.73 -7.41
N GLY A 204 -18.71 -4.51 -6.23
CA GLY A 204 -19.15 -5.11 -4.97
C GLY A 204 -18.43 -4.46 -3.80
N ASP A 205 -18.68 -4.96 -2.59
CA ASP A 205 -18.03 -4.44 -1.38
C ASP A 205 -16.53 -4.74 -1.45
N LYS A 206 -15.75 -3.68 -1.69
CA LYS A 206 -14.29 -3.71 -1.76
C LYS A 206 -13.70 -3.06 -0.50
N LEU A 207 -12.56 -3.58 -0.07
CA LEU A 207 -11.73 -2.90 0.93
C LEU A 207 -11.25 -1.54 0.38
N PRO A 208 -10.91 -0.56 1.24
CA PRO A 208 -10.58 0.80 0.81
C PRO A 208 -9.51 0.89 -0.28
N LEU A 209 -8.46 0.08 -0.19
CA LEU A 209 -7.40 0.03 -1.21
C LEU A 209 -7.94 -0.42 -2.57
N GLU A 210 -8.57 -1.59 -2.63
CA GLU A 210 -9.17 -2.15 -3.86
C GLU A 210 -10.27 -1.24 -4.43
N ALA A 211 -11.06 -0.58 -3.59
CA ALA A 211 -12.05 0.41 -4.02
C ALA A 211 -11.39 1.61 -4.71
N SER A 212 -10.30 2.13 -4.14
CA SER A 212 -9.54 3.23 -4.73
C SER A 212 -8.88 2.85 -6.06
N VAL A 213 -8.36 1.62 -6.16
CA VAL A 213 -7.80 1.03 -7.38
C VAL A 213 -8.87 0.92 -8.46
N GLN A 214 -10.09 0.47 -8.10
CA GLN A 214 -11.22 0.39 -9.02
C GLN A 214 -11.62 1.77 -9.55
N ILE A 215 -11.71 2.80 -8.70
CA ILE A 215 -12.04 4.17 -9.16
C ILE A 215 -11.03 4.67 -10.18
N LEU A 216 -9.73 4.50 -9.91
CA LEU A 216 -8.68 4.90 -10.84
C LEU A 216 -8.74 4.07 -12.13
N PHE A 217 -8.97 2.77 -12.02
CA PHE A 217 -9.12 1.86 -13.16
C PHE A 217 -10.31 2.25 -14.04
N ASP A 218 -11.46 2.60 -13.46
CA ASP A 218 -12.65 3.05 -14.20
C ASP A 218 -12.39 4.38 -14.92
N TYR A 219 -11.72 5.33 -14.26
CA TYR A 219 -11.30 6.60 -14.88
C TYR A 219 -10.36 6.36 -16.07
N LEU A 220 -9.29 5.60 -15.86
CA LEU A 220 -8.36 5.22 -16.91
C LEU A 220 -8.99 4.24 -17.91
N GLY A 221 -10.14 3.63 -17.64
CA GLY A 221 -10.87 2.75 -18.56
C GLY A 221 -11.91 3.47 -19.40
N ASP A 222 -12.18 4.75 -19.13
CA ASP A 222 -13.28 5.48 -19.79
C ASP A 222 -13.01 5.66 -21.29
N LYS A 223 -13.83 4.99 -22.11
CA LYS A 223 -13.76 5.04 -23.58
C LYS A 223 -14.07 6.42 -24.16
N ARG A 224 -14.68 7.32 -23.38
CA ARG A 224 -14.97 8.71 -23.79
C ARG A 224 -13.71 9.57 -23.79
N LEU A 225 -12.70 9.21 -23.00
CA LEU A 225 -11.44 9.93 -22.89
C LEU A 225 -10.43 9.39 -23.91
N LYS A 226 -9.97 10.26 -24.82
CA LYS A 226 -8.91 9.91 -25.79
C LYS A 226 -7.54 9.86 -25.12
N SER A 227 -6.59 9.13 -25.73
CA SER A 227 -5.20 9.07 -25.28
C SER A 227 -4.32 9.97 -26.15
N PHE A 228 -3.57 10.88 -25.52
CA PHE A 228 -2.78 11.92 -26.20
C PHE A 228 -1.26 11.82 -25.96
N GLY A 229 -0.81 10.96 -25.05
CA GLY A 229 0.63 10.81 -24.76
C GLY A 229 1.41 10.31 -25.98
N ARG A 230 2.67 10.75 -26.08
CA ARG A 230 3.59 10.37 -27.17
C ARG A 230 4.21 8.99 -26.94
#